data_AF-A0A1I5GV53-F1
#
_entry.id   AF-A0A1I5GV53-F1
#
_cell.length_a   1.000
_cell.length_b   1.000
_cell.length_c   1.000
_cell.angle_alpha   90.00
_cell.angle_beta   90.00
_cell.angle_gamma   90.00
#
_symmetry.space_group_name_H-M   'P 1'
#
loop_
_entity.id
_entity.type
_entity.pdbx_description
1 polymer ?
#
loop_
_entity_poly.entity_id
_entity_poly.type
_entity_poly.pdbx_seq_one_letter_code
_entity_poly.pdbx_strand_id
1 'polypeptide(L)'
;MEYTGTGRPARYCGQQVDGVVHNRLNAAKAREGKLRRRHHDTDDDTAGDRPVSLARAGLEGAREELRELIDRHERAMHDVTARVAVLLGEATDPEATAAEIAAVQRDARAQVDAAEQQAAADQAARRQAEDAARDALADLAEAERIAEVALAERDEATARAAATTETLAARDERLTVLDQQLAETTRDRDQLQRRTDRLDAQLVEAVIERDQALRDRDHAQNAAAQQQERAETEAANVAAARTENEQLTRRAETAEADRTRTEDQVAALRAELADERATIERLAGEVADSRTARAVAEAEIAALQRQLESALQAERDHAEQRLADERRQHAEYLHELQQRHEGRLAAAQADEPAAEDEARTASTRASEARRRRGRPASRRRTRT
;
A
#
# COMPACT_ATOMS: atom_id res chain seq x y z
N MET A 1 128.42 39.88 -12.47
CA MET A 1 127.49 38.92 -11.85
C MET A 1 126.22 39.69 -11.52
N GLU A 2 125.17 39.49 -12.32
CA GLU A 2 123.85 40.01 -11.97
C GLU A 2 123.23 39.12 -10.90
N TYR A 3 122.72 39.72 -9.84
CA TYR A 3 122.08 39.01 -8.72
C TYR A 3 120.61 39.39 -8.66
N THR A 4 119.78 38.63 -9.38
CA THR A 4 118.33 38.78 -9.43
C THR A 4 117.68 38.08 -8.22
N GLY A 5 117.67 38.76 -7.08
CA GLY A 5 117.01 38.27 -5.87
C GLY A 5 116.34 39.39 -5.08
N THR A 6 115.03 39.31 -4.86
CA THR A 6 114.26 40.26 -4.05
C THR A 6 114.56 40.06 -2.56
N GLY A 7 115.68 40.63 -2.11
CA GLY A 7 116.11 40.70 -0.71
C GLY A 7 116.86 42.00 -0.45
N ARG A 8 117.00 42.40 0.83
CA ARG A 8 117.71 43.64 1.18
C ARG A 8 119.14 43.64 0.63
N PRO A 9 119.62 44.74 0.03
CA PRO A 9 120.96 44.80 -0.58
C PRO A 9 122.06 44.52 0.45
N ALA A 10 123.07 43.76 0.03
CA ALA A 10 124.21 43.42 0.88
C ALA A 10 124.99 44.70 1.25
N ARG A 11 125.13 44.96 2.56
CA ARG A 11 125.62 46.23 3.12
C ARG A 11 127.14 46.48 2.93
N TYR A 12 127.85 45.53 2.31
CA TYR A 12 129.29 45.57 2.07
C TYR A 12 129.58 44.99 0.68
N CYS A 13 130.20 45.77 -0.20
CA CYS A 13 130.38 45.41 -1.61
C CYS A 13 131.63 44.58 -1.93
N GLY A 14 132.53 44.35 -0.97
CA GLY A 14 133.78 43.61 -1.19
C GLY A 14 134.82 44.33 -2.06
N GLN A 15 134.48 45.48 -2.62
CA GLN A 15 135.32 46.31 -3.47
C GLN A 15 136.47 46.94 -2.64
N GLN A 16 137.65 47.07 -3.23
CA GLN A 16 138.80 47.68 -2.56
C GLN A 16 138.79 49.19 -2.83
N VAL A 17 138.80 49.99 -1.76
CA VAL A 17 138.79 51.47 -1.82
C VAL A 17 139.95 51.96 -0.96
N ASP A 18 140.77 52.87 -1.49
CA ASP A 18 141.99 53.39 -0.85
C ASP A 18 142.92 52.31 -0.26
N GLY A 19 143.04 51.19 -0.98
CA GLY A 19 143.87 50.04 -0.60
C GLY A 19 143.23 49.09 0.43
N VAL A 20 142.07 49.41 1.00
CA VAL A 20 141.39 48.60 2.02
C VAL A 20 140.15 47.91 1.43
N VAL A 21 140.01 46.61 1.66
CA VAL A 21 138.86 45.83 1.18
C VAL A 21 137.61 46.17 1.98
N HIS A 22 136.53 46.60 1.32
CA HIS A 22 135.31 47.08 1.96
C HIS A 22 134.42 45.92 2.44
N ASN A 23 134.82 45.33 3.58
CA ASN A 23 134.15 44.23 4.25
C ASN A 23 133.86 44.55 5.74
N ARG A 24 133.01 43.72 6.37
CA ARG A 24 132.55 43.91 7.77
C ARG A 24 133.71 43.93 8.78
N LEU A 25 134.79 43.18 8.53
CA LEU A 25 135.96 43.09 9.41
C LEU A 25 136.77 44.40 9.41
N ASN A 26 137.01 44.96 8.22
CA ASN A 26 137.76 46.21 8.07
C ASN A 26 136.93 47.42 8.53
N ALA A 27 135.60 47.39 8.34
CA ALA A 27 134.70 48.39 8.91
C ALA A 27 134.73 48.40 10.46
N ALA A 28 134.81 47.24 11.11
CA ALA A 28 135.01 47.15 12.56
C ALA A 28 136.39 47.70 12.98
N LYS A 29 137.47 47.29 12.30
CA LYS A 29 138.84 47.78 12.58
C LYS A 29 139.00 49.30 12.37
N ALA A 30 138.28 49.89 11.42
CA ALA A 30 138.21 51.34 11.22
C ALA A 30 137.47 52.02 12.38
N ARG A 31 136.33 51.46 12.83
CA ARG A 31 135.56 51.97 13.97
C ARG A 31 136.32 51.88 15.30
N GLU A 32 137.24 50.93 15.42
CA GLU A 32 138.15 50.77 16.56
C GLU A 32 139.48 51.55 16.43
N GLY A 33 139.70 52.30 15.35
CA GLY A 33 140.91 53.12 15.15
C GLY A 33 142.21 52.31 14.93
N LYS A 34 142.12 51.01 14.61
CA LYS A 34 143.27 50.08 14.54
C LYS A 34 143.97 50.02 13.17
N LEU A 35 143.68 50.96 12.27
CA LEU A 35 144.33 51.08 10.95
C LEU A 35 145.54 52.04 11.02
N ARG A 36 146.76 51.49 11.10
CA ARG A 36 148.00 52.28 11.04
C ARG A 36 148.65 52.24 9.65
N ARG A 37 148.89 53.41 9.07
CA ARG A 37 149.87 53.58 7.96
C ARG A 37 151.29 53.37 8.50
N ARG A 38 152.14 52.66 7.76
CA ARG A 38 153.59 52.64 8.00
C ARG A 38 154.26 53.71 7.15
N HIS A 39 155.09 54.54 7.79
CA HIS A 39 156.19 55.27 7.15
C HIS A 39 157.50 54.66 7.65
N HIS A 40 158.57 54.78 6.87
CA HIS A 40 159.80 54.00 6.97
C HIS A 40 160.99 54.95 6.75
N ASP A 41 161.97 54.89 7.67
CA ASP A 41 163.42 55.13 7.48
C ASP A 41 163.91 56.54 7.05
N THR A 42 165.15 56.98 7.33
CA THR A 42 166.31 56.38 8.06
C THR A 42 167.24 57.47 8.59
N ASP A 43 168.16 57.08 9.46
CA ASP A 43 169.22 57.90 10.05
C ASP A 43 170.43 58.21 9.13
N ASP A 44 171.33 59.04 9.69
CA ASP A 44 172.80 58.92 9.71
C ASP A 44 173.73 59.89 8.92
N ASP A 45 174.41 60.70 9.74
CA ASP A 45 175.87 60.88 9.91
C ASP A 45 176.81 61.34 8.77
N THR A 46 177.79 62.17 9.14
CA THR A 46 179.11 62.24 8.47
C THR A 46 180.15 62.98 9.32
N ALA A 47 181.32 62.34 9.54
CA ALA A 47 182.40 62.82 10.40
C ALA A 47 183.58 63.47 9.64
N GLY A 48 184.51 64.10 10.38
CA GLY A 48 185.75 64.68 9.83
C GLY A 48 186.91 64.87 10.82
N ASP A 49 187.92 63.99 10.71
CA ASP A 49 189.34 64.06 11.13
C ASP A 49 189.80 64.95 12.31
N ARG A 50 190.30 64.30 13.39
CA ARG A 50 191.26 64.87 14.39
C ARG A 50 192.20 63.80 15.01
N PRO A 51 193.37 64.16 15.56
CA PRO A 51 194.53 63.25 15.67
C PRO A 51 194.63 62.37 16.95
N VAL A 52 195.64 61.49 16.91
CA VAL A 52 195.86 60.23 17.66
C VAL A 52 195.90 60.30 19.20
N SER A 53 195.82 61.47 19.84
CA SER A 53 195.75 61.57 21.32
C SER A 53 194.36 61.22 21.90
N LEU A 54 193.30 61.24 21.08
CA LEU A 54 191.94 60.87 21.50
C LEU A 54 191.69 59.34 21.55
N ALA A 55 192.52 58.51 20.93
CA ALA A 55 192.30 57.06 20.88
C ALA A 55 192.32 56.37 22.26
N ARG A 56 193.02 56.96 23.25
CA ARG A 56 193.07 56.42 24.62
C ARG A 56 191.85 56.81 25.44
N ALA A 57 191.36 58.05 25.28
CA ALA A 57 190.09 58.49 25.84
C ALA A 57 188.90 57.77 25.18
N GLY A 58 188.99 57.46 23.88
CA GLY A 58 188.02 56.61 23.18
C GLY A 58 188.00 55.16 23.65
N LEU A 59 189.13 54.62 24.14
CA LEU A 59 189.20 53.27 24.71
C LEU A 59 188.63 53.20 26.13
N GLU A 60 188.83 54.25 26.93
CA GLU A 60 188.18 54.38 28.25
C GLU A 60 186.68 54.69 28.10
N GLY A 61 186.31 55.55 27.15
CA GLY A 61 184.93 55.80 26.75
C GLY A 61 184.22 54.54 26.27
N ALA A 62 184.80 53.80 25.31
CA ALA A 62 184.24 52.55 24.82
C ALA A 62 184.15 51.45 25.90
N ARG A 63 185.04 51.48 26.91
CA ARG A 63 184.95 50.58 28.08
C ARG A 63 183.81 50.97 29.00
N GLU A 64 183.58 52.25 29.22
CA GLU A 64 182.48 52.75 30.05
C GLU A 64 181.13 52.62 29.32
N GLU A 65 181.08 52.82 28.00
CA GLU A 65 179.94 52.46 27.15
C GLU A 65 179.65 50.95 27.19
N LEU A 66 180.68 50.09 27.11
CA LEU A 66 180.50 48.63 27.25
C LEU A 66 179.91 48.28 28.62
N ARG A 67 180.37 48.90 29.70
CA ARG A 67 179.77 48.74 31.03
C ARG A 67 178.34 49.23 31.07
N GLU A 68 178.05 50.43 30.58
CA GLU A 68 176.70 50.99 30.61
C GLU A 68 175.73 50.22 29.70
N LEU A 69 176.22 49.63 28.61
CA LEU A 69 175.47 48.76 27.71
C LEU A 69 175.23 47.38 28.33
N ILE A 70 176.21 46.83 29.06
CA ILE A 70 176.03 45.63 29.90
C ILE A 70 175.02 45.93 31.01
N ASP A 71 175.18 47.00 31.79
CA ASP A 71 174.24 47.39 32.85
C ASP A 71 172.82 47.65 32.30
N ARG A 72 172.70 48.21 31.09
CA ARG A 72 171.40 48.36 30.39
C ARG A 72 170.84 47.02 29.96
N HIS A 73 171.67 46.12 29.44
CA HIS A 73 171.26 44.78 29.03
C HIS A 73 170.85 43.93 30.24
N GLU A 74 171.60 43.97 31.34
CA GLU A 74 171.27 43.31 32.60
C GLU A 74 169.97 43.86 33.19
N ARG A 75 169.78 45.19 33.22
CA ARG A 75 168.49 45.79 33.62
C ARG A 75 167.34 45.36 32.71
N ALA A 76 167.52 45.39 31.39
CA ALA A 76 166.49 44.97 30.44
C ALA A 76 166.16 43.47 30.54
N MET A 77 167.17 42.61 30.74
CA MET A 77 166.98 41.19 30.98
C MET A 77 166.34 40.93 32.34
N HIS A 78 166.65 41.71 33.37
CA HIS A 78 165.99 41.65 34.67
C HIS A 78 164.51 42.05 34.57
N ASP A 79 164.18 43.14 33.87
CA ASP A 79 162.80 43.57 33.60
C ASP A 79 162.01 42.54 32.77
N VAL A 80 162.63 41.95 31.75
CA VAL A 80 162.04 40.86 30.96
C VAL A 80 161.82 39.63 31.83
N THR A 81 162.80 39.24 32.67
CA THR A 81 162.68 38.10 33.58
C THR A 81 161.61 38.35 34.64
N ALA A 82 161.50 39.56 35.18
CA ALA A 82 160.45 39.97 36.10
C ALA A 82 159.07 39.93 35.46
N ARG A 83 158.91 40.43 34.22
CA ARG A 83 157.65 40.33 33.47
C ARG A 83 157.28 38.89 33.13
N VAL A 84 158.24 38.07 32.73
CA VAL A 84 158.04 36.63 32.50
C VAL A 84 157.67 35.92 33.80
N ALA A 85 158.28 36.28 34.93
CA ALA A 85 157.93 35.74 36.24
C ALA A 85 156.53 36.18 36.72
N VAL A 86 156.10 37.41 36.43
CA VAL A 86 154.73 37.88 36.72
C VAL A 86 153.71 37.16 35.82
N LEU A 87 153.94 37.08 34.52
CA LEU A 87 153.04 36.39 33.59
C LEU A 87 153.00 34.88 33.81
N LEU A 88 154.12 34.26 34.21
CA LEU A 88 154.13 32.88 34.71
C LEU A 88 153.41 32.78 36.05
N GLY A 89 153.58 33.75 36.95
CA GLY A 89 152.83 33.83 38.21
C GLY A 89 151.32 33.82 37.99
N GLU A 90 150.81 34.67 37.10
CA GLU A 90 149.40 34.75 36.72
C GLU A 90 148.92 33.51 35.95
N ALA A 91 149.73 32.96 35.03
CA ALA A 91 149.36 31.79 34.23
C ALA A 91 149.55 30.44 34.97
N THR A 92 150.29 30.42 36.07
CA THR A 92 150.47 29.24 36.94
C THR A 92 149.82 29.42 38.31
N ASP A 93 149.06 30.50 38.53
CA ASP A 93 148.27 30.71 39.74
C ASP A 93 147.20 29.60 39.86
N PRO A 94 147.36 28.66 40.81
CA PRO A 94 146.42 27.58 40.99
C PRO A 94 145.11 28.08 41.63
N GLU A 95 145.12 29.24 42.29
CA GLU A 95 143.95 29.83 42.94
C GLU A 95 143.09 30.59 41.93
N ALA A 96 143.69 31.37 41.03
CA ALA A 96 142.97 32.03 39.93
C ALA A 96 142.32 31.01 38.98
N THR A 97 143.08 29.98 38.57
CA THR A 97 142.55 28.91 37.71
C THR A 97 141.47 28.07 38.43
N ALA A 98 141.62 27.80 39.73
CA ALA A 98 140.56 27.17 40.52
C ALA A 98 139.31 28.07 40.66
N ALA A 99 139.47 29.39 40.77
CA ALA A 99 138.37 30.34 40.84
C ALA A 99 137.59 30.43 39.51
N GLU A 100 138.28 30.41 38.36
CA GLU A 100 137.65 30.32 37.03
C GLU A 100 136.92 28.99 36.84
N ILE A 101 137.53 27.86 37.20
CA ILE A 101 136.89 26.54 37.16
C ILE A 101 135.65 26.52 38.08
N ALA A 102 135.72 27.11 39.27
CA ALA A 102 134.59 27.22 40.19
C ALA A 102 133.50 28.20 39.69
N ALA A 103 133.84 29.20 38.88
CA ALA A 103 132.87 30.05 38.19
C ALA A 103 132.17 29.28 37.05
N VAL A 104 132.94 28.68 36.13
CA VAL A 104 132.41 27.85 35.03
C VAL A 104 131.59 26.68 35.54
N GLN A 105 131.99 26.04 36.66
CA GLN A 105 131.22 24.95 37.25
C GLN A 105 129.91 25.44 37.90
N ARG A 106 129.87 26.66 38.47
CA ARG A 106 128.62 27.27 38.96
C ARG A 106 127.70 27.64 37.80
N ASP A 107 128.23 28.25 36.75
CA ASP A 107 127.46 28.62 35.56
C ASP A 107 126.92 27.39 34.83
N ALA A 108 127.72 26.33 34.68
CA ALA A 108 127.30 25.07 34.09
C ALA A 108 126.20 24.38 34.93
N ARG A 109 126.31 24.40 36.26
CA ARG A 109 125.23 23.91 37.15
C ARG A 109 123.97 24.74 37.00
N ALA A 110 124.07 26.07 37.02
CA ALA A 110 122.92 26.96 36.82
C ALA A 110 122.24 26.76 35.44
N GLN A 111 123.00 26.46 34.39
CA GLN A 111 122.47 26.11 33.08
C GLN A 111 121.77 24.74 33.07
N VAL A 112 122.32 23.74 33.76
CA VAL A 112 121.66 22.43 33.94
C VAL A 112 120.37 22.59 34.76
N ASP A 113 120.42 23.27 35.91
CA ASP A 113 119.27 23.53 36.77
C ASP A 113 118.15 24.26 36.00
N ALA A 114 118.50 25.25 35.16
CA ALA A 114 117.54 25.96 34.30
C ALA A 114 116.97 25.08 33.18
N ALA A 115 117.79 24.21 32.56
CA ALA A 115 117.34 23.27 31.55
C ALA A 115 116.45 22.17 32.13
N GLU A 116 116.74 21.67 33.33
CA GLU A 116 115.91 20.71 34.07
C GLU A 116 114.58 21.34 34.50
N GLN A 117 114.60 22.59 34.99
CA GLN A 117 113.37 23.35 35.29
C GLN A 117 112.51 23.56 34.03
N GLN A 118 113.11 23.93 32.89
CA GLN A 118 112.38 24.08 31.64
C GLN A 118 111.82 22.73 31.15
N ALA A 119 112.60 21.65 31.21
CA ALA A 119 112.13 20.31 30.81
C ALA A 119 110.99 19.81 31.71
N ALA A 120 111.04 20.08 33.01
CA ALA A 120 109.95 19.78 33.94
C ALA A 120 108.70 20.61 33.65
N ALA A 121 108.84 21.91 33.33
CA ALA A 121 107.73 22.77 32.93
C ALA A 121 107.10 22.32 31.60
N ASP A 122 107.91 22.00 30.59
CA ASP A 122 107.45 21.45 29.31
C ASP A 122 106.74 20.11 29.49
N GLN A 123 107.24 19.23 30.37
CA GLN A 123 106.58 17.97 30.67
C GLN A 123 105.25 18.17 31.40
N ALA A 124 105.17 19.10 32.34
CA ALA A 124 103.93 19.46 33.02
C ALA A 124 102.89 20.03 32.04
N ALA A 125 103.31 20.95 31.16
CA ALA A 125 102.45 21.53 30.12
C ALA A 125 101.94 20.47 29.12
N ARG A 126 102.78 19.50 28.73
CA ARG A 126 102.35 18.36 27.90
C ARG A 126 101.32 17.49 28.59
N ARG A 127 101.54 17.12 29.86
CA ARG A 127 100.56 16.33 30.63
C ARG A 127 99.23 17.07 30.74
N GLN A 128 99.26 18.36 31.07
CA GLN A 128 98.05 19.19 31.14
C GLN A 128 97.31 19.25 29.79
N ALA A 129 98.03 19.33 28.67
CA ALA A 129 97.44 19.29 27.33
C ALA A 129 96.86 17.90 26.97
N GLU A 130 97.53 16.81 27.37
CA GLU A 130 97.04 15.44 27.22
C GLU A 130 95.81 15.16 28.10
N ASP A 131 95.78 15.68 29.32
CA ASP A 131 94.63 15.62 30.23
C ASP A 131 93.44 16.37 29.62
N ALA A 132 93.62 17.63 29.22
CA ALA A 132 92.56 18.43 28.58
C ALA A 132 92.07 17.84 27.25
N ALA A 133 92.95 17.18 26.48
CA ALA A 133 92.54 16.47 25.26
C ALA A 133 91.75 15.19 25.57
N ARG A 134 92.09 14.46 26.66
CA ARG A 134 91.30 13.31 27.13
C ARG A 134 89.93 13.73 27.64
N ASP A 135 89.85 14.83 28.39
CA ASP A 135 88.58 15.38 28.88
C ASP A 135 87.70 15.83 27.71
N ALA A 136 88.25 16.58 26.73
CA ALA A 136 87.50 17.01 25.54
C ALA A 136 86.99 15.84 24.67
N LEU A 137 87.73 14.72 24.60
CA LEU A 137 87.26 13.50 23.92
C LEU A 137 86.18 12.77 24.72
N ALA A 138 86.22 12.81 26.05
CA ALA A 138 85.17 12.25 26.91
C ALA A 138 83.88 13.07 26.80
N ASP A 139 83.98 14.40 26.81
CA ASP A 139 82.85 15.33 26.60
C ASP A 139 82.21 15.14 25.22
N LEU A 140 83.03 14.97 24.17
CA LEU A 140 82.53 14.65 22.82
C LEU A 140 81.77 13.31 22.81
N ALA A 141 82.33 12.26 23.42
CA ALA A 141 81.69 10.94 23.47
C ALA A 141 80.43 10.89 24.38
N GLU A 142 80.28 11.81 25.34
CA GLU A 142 79.02 12.04 26.07
C GLU A 142 78.01 12.79 25.20
N ALA A 143 78.43 13.86 24.51
CA ALA A 143 77.57 14.62 23.61
C ALA A 143 77.04 13.78 22.44
N GLU A 144 77.86 12.89 21.87
CA GLU A 144 77.45 11.91 20.85
C GLU A 144 76.40 10.94 21.40
N ARG A 145 76.60 10.37 22.59
CA ARG A 145 75.59 9.50 23.24
C ARG A 145 74.28 10.22 23.54
N ILE A 146 74.33 11.48 24.00
CA ILE A 146 73.14 12.32 24.22
C ILE A 146 72.41 12.56 22.89
N ALA A 147 73.16 12.83 21.80
CA ALA A 147 72.58 13.02 20.48
C ALA A 147 71.94 11.74 19.91
N GLU A 148 72.57 10.58 20.09
CA GLU A 148 72.01 9.28 19.71
C GLU A 148 70.70 8.97 20.45
N VAL A 149 70.66 9.19 21.77
CA VAL A 149 69.45 9.02 22.58
C VAL A 149 68.34 9.99 22.12
N ALA A 150 68.65 11.27 21.90
CA ALA A 150 67.67 12.25 21.45
C ALA A 150 67.12 11.94 20.04
N LEU A 151 67.94 11.37 19.14
CA LEU A 151 67.49 10.89 17.84
C LEU A 151 66.58 9.66 17.97
N ALA A 152 66.93 8.70 18.83
CA ALA A 152 66.09 7.53 19.11
C ALA A 152 64.72 7.94 19.71
N GLU A 153 64.70 8.83 20.71
CA GLU A 153 63.46 9.35 21.31
C GLU A 153 62.57 10.08 20.29
N ARG A 154 63.18 10.87 19.39
CA ARG A 154 62.47 11.52 18.27
C ARG A 154 61.86 10.48 17.33
N ASP A 155 62.61 9.45 16.97
CA ASP A 155 62.15 8.44 16.01
C ASP A 155 61.03 7.58 16.64
N GLU A 156 61.13 7.23 17.93
CA GLU A 156 60.01 6.63 18.69
C GLU A 156 58.79 7.56 18.79
N ALA A 157 58.98 8.87 18.94
CA ALA A 157 57.87 9.83 18.98
C ALA A 157 57.17 9.93 17.62
N THR A 158 57.92 9.96 16.51
CA THR A 158 57.34 9.95 15.16
C THR A 158 56.63 8.64 14.84
N ALA A 159 57.17 7.49 15.24
CA ALA A 159 56.52 6.19 15.11
C ALA A 159 55.19 6.12 15.89
N ARG A 160 55.16 6.62 17.14
CA ARG A 160 53.94 6.72 17.95
C ARG A 160 52.90 7.65 17.33
N ALA A 161 53.33 8.78 16.75
CA ALA A 161 52.43 9.70 16.05
C ALA A 161 51.82 9.07 14.79
N ALA A 162 52.63 8.35 13.99
CA ALA A 162 52.17 7.64 12.80
C ALA A 162 51.14 6.55 13.15
N ALA A 163 51.44 5.69 14.13
CA ALA A 163 50.51 4.65 14.60
C ALA A 163 49.19 5.23 15.16
N THR A 164 49.24 6.40 15.82
CA THR A 164 48.04 7.10 16.29
C THR A 164 47.21 7.63 15.11
N THR A 165 47.86 8.16 14.08
CA THR A 165 47.20 8.66 12.86
C THR A 165 46.54 7.52 12.08
N GLU A 166 47.21 6.37 11.93
CA GLU A 166 46.65 5.16 11.32
C GLU A 166 45.43 4.64 12.11
N THR A 167 45.51 4.62 13.45
CA THR A 167 44.39 4.21 14.31
C THR A 167 43.18 5.14 14.17
N LEU A 168 43.41 6.46 14.01
CA LEU A 168 42.34 7.43 13.76
C LEU A 168 41.73 7.25 12.36
N ALA A 169 42.55 7.09 11.32
CA ALA A 169 42.06 6.83 9.96
C ALA A 169 41.20 5.56 9.88
N ALA A 170 41.66 4.45 10.48
CA ALA A 170 40.89 3.20 10.55
C ALA A 170 39.58 3.35 11.35
N ARG A 171 39.54 4.25 12.35
CA ARG A 171 38.32 4.59 13.09
C ARG A 171 37.36 5.41 12.24
N ASP A 172 37.85 6.38 11.47
CA ASP A 172 37.03 7.25 10.62
C ASP A 172 36.45 6.48 9.41
N GLU A 173 37.22 5.54 8.84
CA GLU A 173 36.70 4.57 7.86
C GLU A 173 35.58 3.72 8.47
N ARG A 174 35.76 3.21 9.69
CA ARG A 174 34.74 2.41 10.38
C ARG A 174 33.48 3.21 10.72
N LEU A 175 33.62 4.49 11.10
CA LEU A 175 32.48 5.40 11.28
C LEU A 175 31.75 5.65 9.96
N THR A 176 32.49 5.87 8.87
CA THR A 176 31.90 6.05 7.53
C THR A 176 31.09 4.82 7.10
N VAL A 177 31.55 3.60 7.39
CA VAL A 177 30.80 2.36 7.13
C VAL A 177 29.55 2.26 8.01
N LEU A 178 29.63 2.63 9.30
CA LEU A 178 28.48 2.62 10.20
C LEU A 178 27.40 3.65 9.79
N ASP A 179 27.80 4.84 9.33
CA ASP A 179 26.89 5.86 8.82
C ASP A 179 26.19 5.40 7.53
N GLN A 180 26.90 4.68 6.65
CA GLN A 180 26.30 4.06 5.46
C GLN A 180 25.25 3.00 5.84
N GLN A 181 25.58 2.12 6.79
CA GLN A 181 24.66 1.09 7.31
C GLN A 181 23.43 1.70 8.00
N LEU A 182 23.60 2.78 8.77
CA LEU A 182 22.51 3.51 9.39
C LEU A 182 21.60 4.17 8.36
N ALA A 183 22.17 4.76 7.30
CA ALA A 183 21.42 5.34 6.20
C ALA A 183 20.66 4.28 5.39
N GLU A 184 21.25 3.10 5.16
CA GLU A 184 20.59 1.95 4.52
C GLU A 184 19.41 1.44 5.38
N THR A 185 19.65 1.16 6.65
CA THR A 185 18.61 0.73 7.61
C THR A 185 17.45 1.74 7.69
N THR A 186 17.76 3.03 7.60
CA THR A 186 16.74 4.10 7.58
C THR A 186 15.91 4.07 6.30
N ARG A 187 16.52 3.86 5.12
CA ARG A 187 15.79 3.71 3.85
C ARG A 187 14.90 2.48 3.85
N ASP A 188 15.39 1.35 4.35
CA ASP A 188 14.63 0.10 4.45
C ASP A 188 13.41 0.27 5.37
N ARG A 189 13.59 0.88 6.53
CA ARG A 189 12.49 1.26 7.44
C ARG A 189 11.46 2.15 6.75
N ASP A 190 11.90 3.18 6.02
CA ASP A 190 11.01 4.10 5.31
C ASP A 190 10.28 3.45 4.11
N GLN A 191 10.88 2.40 3.52
CA GLN A 191 10.25 1.58 2.48
C GLN A 191 9.24 0.61 3.08
N LEU A 192 9.55 -0.01 4.22
CA LEU A 192 8.63 -0.87 4.96
C LEU A 192 7.42 -0.07 5.48
N GLN A 193 7.63 1.13 6.03
CA GLN A 193 6.53 2.00 6.45
C GLN A 193 5.59 2.32 5.29
N ARG A 194 6.13 2.79 4.14
CA ARG A 194 5.34 3.04 2.93
C ARG A 194 4.59 1.81 2.40
N ARG A 195 5.13 0.61 2.62
CA ARG A 195 4.45 -0.65 2.29
C ARG A 195 3.30 -0.94 3.26
N THR A 196 3.48 -0.71 4.56
CA THR A 196 2.42 -0.79 5.57
C THR A 196 1.31 0.21 5.26
N ASP A 197 1.62 1.49 5.08
CA ASP A 197 0.65 2.54 4.76
C ASP A 197 -0.18 2.20 3.50
N ARG A 198 0.46 1.59 2.50
CA ARG A 198 -0.21 1.11 1.27
C ARG A 198 -1.12 -0.09 1.52
N LEU A 199 -0.70 -1.05 2.34
CA LEU A 199 -1.50 -2.22 2.69
C LEU A 199 -2.71 -1.81 3.55
N ASP A 200 -2.55 -0.87 4.47
CA ASP A 200 -3.63 -0.32 5.28
C ASP A 200 -4.65 0.42 4.40
N ALA A 201 -4.20 1.24 3.44
CA ALA A 201 -5.08 1.87 2.47
C ALA A 201 -5.86 0.84 1.62
N GLN A 202 -5.19 -0.22 1.14
CA GLN A 202 -5.83 -1.32 0.40
C GLN A 202 -6.82 -2.11 1.26
N LEU A 203 -6.55 -2.29 2.56
CA LEU A 203 -7.47 -2.95 3.49
C LEU A 203 -8.72 -2.09 3.73
N VAL A 204 -8.57 -0.77 3.89
CA VAL A 204 -9.70 0.16 4.02
C VAL A 204 -10.55 0.16 2.75
N GLU A 205 -9.92 0.22 1.57
CA GLU A 205 -10.60 0.14 0.26
C GLU A 205 -11.40 -1.17 0.13
N ALA A 206 -10.77 -2.32 0.39
CA ALA A 206 -11.43 -3.63 0.33
C ALA A 206 -12.58 -3.78 1.36
N VAL A 207 -12.49 -3.13 2.52
CA VAL A 207 -13.60 -3.09 3.50
C VAL A 207 -14.76 -2.24 2.97
N ILE A 208 -14.49 -1.11 2.33
CA ILE A 208 -15.53 -0.27 1.70
C ILE A 208 -16.20 -1.03 0.55
N GLU A 209 -15.43 -1.69 -0.33
CA GLU A 209 -15.96 -2.52 -1.42
C GLU A 209 -16.83 -3.67 -0.89
N ARG A 210 -16.39 -4.38 0.16
CA ARG A 210 -17.16 -5.43 0.83
C ARG A 210 -18.48 -4.88 1.38
N ASP A 211 -18.44 -3.75 2.08
CA ASP A 211 -19.64 -3.18 2.71
C ASP A 211 -20.62 -2.62 1.67
N GLN A 212 -20.12 -2.13 0.53
CA GLN A 212 -20.95 -1.79 -0.61
C GLN A 212 -21.58 -3.05 -1.25
N ALA A 213 -20.80 -4.10 -1.52
CA ALA A 213 -21.30 -5.35 -2.07
C ALA A 213 -22.34 -6.04 -1.16
N LEU A 214 -22.21 -5.90 0.16
CA LEU A 214 -23.23 -6.35 1.12
C LEU A 214 -24.53 -5.54 0.99
N ARG A 215 -24.46 -4.21 0.90
CA ARG A 215 -25.65 -3.36 0.66
C ARG A 215 -26.31 -3.68 -0.68
N ASP A 216 -25.53 -3.85 -1.74
CA ASP A 216 -26.04 -4.18 -3.08
C ASP A 216 -26.74 -5.55 -3.09
N ARG A 217 -26.17 -6.55 -2.41
CA ARG A 217 -26.80 -7.86 -2.20
C ARG A 217 -28.10 -7.74 -1.42
N ASP A 218 -28.11 -6.99 -0.32
CA ASP A 218 -29.29 -6.83 0.54
C ASP A 218 -30.39 -6.04 -0.20
N HIS A 219 -30.03 -5.05 -1.02
CA HIS A 219 -30.94 -4.37 -1.95
C HIS A 219 -31.52 -5.34 -3.00
N ALA A 220 -30.69 -6.19 -3.60
CA ALA A 220 -31.15 -7.18 -4.58
C ALA A 220 -32.08 -8.23 -3.95
N GLN A 221 -31.80 -8.68 -2.73
CA GLN A 221 -32.67 -9.59 -1.96
C GLN A 221 -34.02 -8.95 -1.63
N ASN A 222 -34.02 -7.69 -1.17
CA ASN A 222 -35.25 -6.94 -0.90
C ASN A 222 -36.08 -6.72 -2.18
N ALA A 223 -35.43 -6.41 -3.31
CA ALA A 223 -36.09 -6.27 -4.60
C ALA A 223 -36.69 -7.60 -5.09
N ALA A 224 -35.97 -8.72 -4.92
CA ALA A 224 -36.48 -10.05 -5.25
C ALA A 224 -37.69 -10.44 -4.38
N ALA A 225 -37.65 -10.16 -3.07
CA ALA A 225 -38.76 -10.39 -2.16
C ALA A 225 -40.00 -9.56 -2.54
N GLN A 226 -39.84 -8.28 -2.89
CA GLN A 226 -40.93 -7.44 -3.38
C GLN A 226 -41.51 -7.93 -4.71
N GLN A 227 -40.68 -8.46 -5.62
CA GLN A 227 -41.17 -9.05 -6.86
C GLN A 227 -41.95 -10.36 -6.61
N GLN A 228 -41.50 -11.18 -5.64
CA GLN A 228 -42.24 -12.37 -5.22
C GLN A 228 -43.59 -12.00 -4.59
N GLU A 229 -43.63 -11.05 -3.66
CA GLU A 229 -44.88 -10.57 -3.03
C GLU A 229 -45.87 -10.01 -4.07
N ARG A 230 -45.38 -9.27 -5.08
CA ARG A 230 -46.19 -8.82 -6.21
C ARG A 230 -46.70 -9.99 -7.04
N ALA A 231 -45.86 -10.95 -7.40
CA ALA A 231 -46.25 -12.12 -8.17
C ALA A 231 -47.28 -13.00 -7.42
N GLU A 232 -47.14 -13.15 -6.11
CA GLU A 232 -48.11 -13.83 -5.24
C GLU A 232 -49.45 -13.07 -5.17
N THR A 233 -49.39 -11.74 -5.05
CA THR A 233 -50.58 -10.87 -5.09
C THR A 233 -51.28 -10.91 -6.45
N GLU A 234 -50.53 -10.86 -7.56
CA GLU A 234 -51.05 -10.99 -8.92
C GLU A 234 -51.66 -12.39 -9.15
N ALA A 235 -51.01 -13.46 -8.69
CA ALA A 235 -51.53 -14.82 -8.75
C ALA A 235 -52.83 -14.97 -7.95
N ALA A 236 -52.91 -14.37 -6.75
CA ALA A 236 -54.12 -14.34 -5.93
C ALA A 236 -55.25 -13.56 -6.63
N ASN A 237 -54.95 -12.40 -7.23
CA ASN A 237 -55.91 -11.62 -8.01
C ASN A 237 -56.42 -12.38 -9.24
N VAL A 238 -55.55 -13.09 -9.96
CA VAL A 238 -55.93 -13.94 -11.10
C VAL A 238 -56.78 -15.12 -10.63
N ALA A 239 -56.48 -15.73 -9.48
CA ALA A 239 -57.31 -16.80 -8.90
C ALA A 239 -58.69 -16.29 -8.47
N ALA A 240 -58.76 -15.10 -7.86
CA ALA A 240 -60.03 -14.44 -7.51
C ALA A 240 -60.85 -14.13 -8.77
N ALA A 241 -60.25 -13.53 -9.80
CA ALA A 241 -60.91 -13.25 -11.07
C ALA A 241 -61.43 -14.52 -11.78
N ARG A 242 -60.71 -15.65 -11.70
CA ARG A 242 -61.19 -16.94 -12.18
C ARG A 242 -62.42 -17.43 -11.41
N THR A 243 -62.40 -17.37 -10.08
CA THR A 243 -63.58 -17.81 -9.29
C THR A 243 -64.79 -16.89 -9.47
N GLU A 244 -64.59 -15.59 -9.68
CA GLU A 244 -65.66 -14.66 -10.09
C GLU A 244 -66.20 -15.01 -11.48
N ASN A 245 -65.34 -15.27 -12.46
CA ASN A 245 -65.74 -15.66 -13.82
C ASN A 245 -66.51 -17.00 -13.84
N GLU A 246 -66.08 -17.98 -13.04
CA GLU A 246 -66.82 -19.24 -12.83
C GLU A 246 -68.21 -18.98 -12.21
N GLN A 247 -68.30 -18.10 -11.21
CA GLN A 247 -69.60 -17.73 -10.60
C GLN A 247 -70.51 -17.01 -11.60
N LEU A 248 -69.97 -16.11 -12.42
CA LEU A 248 -70.72 -15.44 -13.49
C LEU A 248 -71.18 -16.43 -14.57
N THR A 249 -70.33 -17.37 -14.95
CA THR A 249 -70.67 -18.45 -15.89
C THR A 249 -71.81 -19.32 -15.34
N ARG A 250 -71.71 -19.81 -14.10
CA ARG A 250 -72.78 -20.59 -13.46
C ARG A 250 -74.08 -19.81 -13.31
N ARG A 251 -74.02 -18.50 -13.06
CA ARG A 251 -75.21 -17.61 -13.04
C ARG A 251 -75.83 -17.47 -14.43
N ALA A 252 -75.02 -17.36 -15.48
CA ALA A 252 -75.49 -17.31 -16.87
C ALA A 252 -76.14 -18.65 -17.28
N GLU A 253 -75.49 -19.78 -17.01
CA GLU A 253 -76.03 -21.14 -17.22
C GLU A 253 -77.36 -21.35 -16.49
N THR A 254 -77.46 -20.90 -15.23
CA THR A 254 -78.71 -20.98 -14.45
C THR A 254 -79.81 -20.11 -15.08
N ALA A 255 -79.48 -18.87 -15.49
CA ALA A 255 -80.43 -17.97 -16.13
C ALA A 255 -80.88 -18.48 -17.52
N GLU A 256 -80.01 -19.17 -18.26
CA GLU A 256 -80.32 -19.81 -19.54
C GLU A 256 -81.18 -21.07 -19.34
N ALA A 257 -80.93 -21.86 -18.29
CA ALA A 257 -81.78 -22.99 -17.91
C ALA A 257 -83.18 -22.52 -17.46
N ASP A 258 -83.28 -21.47 -16.63
CA ASP A 258 -84.56 -20.87 -16.22
C ASP A 258 -85.31 -20.24 -17.40
N ARG A 259 -84.59 -19.61 -18.34
CA ARG A 259 -85.14 -19.14 -19.59
C ARG A 259 -85.70 -20.29 -20.43
N THR A 260 -84.93 -21.36 -20.64
CA THR A 260 -85.38 -22.54 -21.38
C THR A 260 -86.61 -23.14 -20.74
N ARG A 261 -86.62 -23.28 -19.41
CA ARG A 261 -87.76 -23.78 -18.62
C ARG A 261 -89.01 -22.90 -18.74
N THR A 262 -88.86 -21.58 -18.80
CA THR A 262 -90.00 -20.66 -19.00
C THR A 262 -90.49 -20.66 -20.45
N GLU A 263 -89.60 -20.82 -21.43
CA GLU A 263 -89.97 -21.03 -22.83
C GLU A 263 -90.72 -22.37 -23.02
N ASP A 264 -90.28 -23.45 -22.37
CA ASP A 264 -90.97 -24.75 -22.30
C ASP A 264 -92.34 -24.65 -21.61
N GLN A 265 -92.45 -23.93 -20.49
CA GLN A 265 -93.73 -23.68 -19.82
C GLN A 265 -94.69 -22.88 -20.72
N VAL A 266 -94.20 -21.88 -21.44
CA VAL A 266 -95.00 -21.13 -22.43
C VAL A 266 -95.43 -22.01 -23.60
N ALA A 267 -94.57 -22.95 -24.04
CA ALA A 267 -94.92 -23.93 -25.07
C ALA A 267 -96.00 -24.91 -24.59
N ALA A 268 -95.88 -25.43 -23.36
CA ALA A 268 -96.88 -26.31 -22.73
C ALA A 268 -98.22 -25.60 -22.57
N LEU A 269 -98.25 -24.38 -22.01
CA LEU A 269 -99.48 -23.58 -21.87
C LEU A 269 -100.13 -23.25 -23.23
N ARG A 270 -99.34 -23.08 -24.30
CA ARG A 270 -99.87 -22.91 -25.67
C ARG A 270 -100.49 -24.19 -26.22
N ALA A 271 -99.93 -25.36 -25.90
CA ALA A 271 -100.49 -26.65 -26.27
C ALA A 271 -101.80 -26.93 -25.51
N GLU A 272 -101.82 -26.74 -24.19
CA GLU A 272 -103.04 -26.85 -23.36
C GLU A 272 -104.15 -25.92 -23.89
N LEU A 273 -103.83 -24.66 -24.22
CA LEU A 273 -104.80 -23.70 -24.75
C LEU A 273 -105.28 -24.06 -26.17
N ALA A 274 -104.49 -24.80 -26.95
CA ALA A 274 -104.92 -25.36 -28.24
C ALA A 274 -105.85 -26.57 -28.06
N ASP A 275 -105.55 -27.46 -27.12
CA ASP A 275 -106.39 -28.63 -26.77
C ASP A 275 -107.73 -28.21 -26.14
N GLU A 276 -107.74 -27.17 -25.31
CA GLU A 276 -108.98 -26.55 -24.80
C GLU A 276 -109.83 -25.97 -25.93
N ARG A 277 -109.21 -25.29 -26.92
CA ARG A 277 -109.93 -24.78 -28.09
C ARG A 277 -110.52 -25.90 -28.94
N ALA A 278 -109.77 -26.96 -29.22
CA ALA A 278 -110.27 -28.12 -29.93
C ALA A 278 -111.42 -28.82 -29.15
N THR A 279 -111.34 -28.83 -27.82
CA THR A 279 -112.41 -29.34 -26.96
C THR A 279 -113.67 -28.46 -27.01
N ILE A 280 -113.52 -27.14 -27.01
CA ILE A 280 -114.64 -26.18 -27.16
C ILE A 280 -115.28 -26.32 -28.54
N GLU A 281 -114.50 -26.46 -29.62
CA GLU A 281 -115.03 -26.67 -30.97
C GLU A 281 -115.79 -28.00 -31.09
N ARG A 282 -115.25 -29.09 -30.52
CA ARG A 282 -115.95 -30.38 -30.44
C ARG A 282 -117.28 -30.27 -29.68
N LEU A 283 -117.29 -29.63 -28.52
CA LEU A 283 -118.50 -29.41 -27.73
C LEU A 283 -119.51 -28.50 -28.47
N ALA A 284 -119.05 -27.51 -29.23
CA ALA A 284 -119.91 -26.69 -30.07
C ALA A 284 -120.55 -27.50 -31.22
N GLY A 285 -119.80 -28.43 -31.82
CA GLY A 285 -120.31 -29.42 -32.76
C GLY A 285 -121.38 -30.32 -32.14
N GLU A 286 -121.08 -30.95 -31.00
CA GLU A 286 -122.04 -31.79 -30.26
C GLU A 286 -123.33 -31.04 -29.88
N VAL A 287 -123.23 -29.75 -29.52
CA VAL A 287 -124.40 -28.89 -29.27
C VAL A 287 -125.19 -28.61 -30.56
N ALA A 288 -124.53 -28.37 -31.70
CA ALA A 288 -125.20 -28.21 -33.00
C ALA A 288 -125.93 -29.49 -33.44
N ASP A 289 -125.28 -30.64 -33.29
CA ASP A 289 -125.85 -31.96 -33.58
C ASP A 289 -127.04 -32.27 -32.66
N SER A 290 -126.95 -31.94 -31.37
CA SER A 290 -128.09 -32.10 -30.44
C SER A 290 -129.30 -31.24 -30.81
N ARG A 291 -129.08 -30.04 -31.38
CA ARG A 291 -130.14 -29.13 -31.83
C ARG A 291 -130.81 -29.65 -33.10
N THR A 292 -130.05 -30.19 -34.05
CA THR A 292 -130.62 -30.82 -35.25
C THR A 292 -131.36 -32.12 -34.91
N ALA A 293 -130.80 -32.99 -34.06
CA ALA A 293 -131.50 -34.18 -33.57
C ALA A 293 -132.82 -33.84 -32.84
N ARG A 294 -132.82 -32.78 -32.03
CA ARG A 294 -134.04 -32.27 -31.37
C ARG A 294 -135.06 -31.73 -32.37
N ALA A 295 -134.64 -30.98 -33.39
CA ALA A 295 -135.54 -30.46 -34.42
C ALA A 295 -136.18 -31.59 -35.26
N VAL A 296 -135.43 -32.67 -35.53
CA VAL A 296 -135.95 -33.89 -36.17
C VAL A 296 -136.99 -34.55 -35.28
N ALA A 297 -136.70 -34.77 -33.98
CA ALA A 297 -137.65 -35.36 -33.05
C ALA A 297 -138.93 -34.51 -32.86
N GLU A 298 -138.82 -33.18 -32.81
CA GLU A 298 -139.98 -32.28 -32.76
C GLU A 298 -140.81 -32.34 -34.06
N ALA A 299 -140.17 -32.51 -35.23
CA ALA A 299 -140.86 -32.72 -36.51
C ALA A 299 -141.55 -34.10 -36.59
N GLU A 300 -140.93 -35.15 -36.07
CA GLU A 300 -141.52 -36.50 -35.98
C GLU A 300 -142.74 -36.52 -35.06
N ILE A 301 -142.68 -35.86 -33.89
CA ILE A 301 -143.84 -35.70 -32.99
C ILE A 301 -144.99 -34.98 -33.71
N ALA A 302 -144.70 -33.89 -34.44
CA ALA A 302 -145.70 -33.15 -35.21
C ALA A 302 -146.25 -33.95 -36.43
N ALA A 303 -145.51 -34.92 -36.95
CA ALA A 303 -146.00 -35.86 -37.97
C ALA A 303 -146.94 -36.91 -37.33
N LEU A 304 -146.52 -37.53 -36.22
CA LEU A 304 -147.31 -38.52 -35.48
C LEU A 304 -148.64 -37.93 -34.95
N GLN A 305 -148.63 -36.68 -34.48
CA GLN A 305 -149.85 -35.98 -34.04
C GLN A 305 -150.87 -35.83 -35.18
N ARG A 306 -150.44 -35.40 -36.37
CA ARG A 306 -151.31 -35.30 -37.57
C ARG A 306 -151.82 -36.68 -38.03
N GLN A 307 -151.00 -37.72 -37.90
CA GLN A 307 -151.41 -39.11 -38.14
C GLN A 307 -152.50 -39.56 -37.15
N LEU A 308 -152.35 -39.20 -35.87
CA LEU A 308 -153.32 -39.54 -34.83
C LEU A 308 -154.65 -38.80 -35.02
N GLU A 309 -154.63 -37.51 -35.37
CA GLU A 309 -155.83 -36.73 -35.68
C GLU A 309 -156.56 -37.29 -36.92
N SER A 310 -155.82 -37.63 -37.97
CA SER A 310 -156.34 -38.31 -39.16
C SER A 310 -157.03 -39.65 -38.82
N ALA A 311 -156.37 -40.49 -38.02
CA ALA A 311 -156.93 -41.77 -37.59
C ALA A 311 -158.17 -41.62 -36.69
N LEU A 312 -158.18 -40.64 -35.78
CA LEU A 312 -159.33 -40.32 -34.93
C LEU A 312 -160.50 -39.76 -35.73
N GLN A 313 -160.24 -39.00 -36.79
CA GLN A 313 -161.29 -38.51 -37.68
C GLN A 313 -161.88 -39.66 -38.50
N ALA A 314 -161.05 -40.56 -39.04
CA ALA A 314 -161.53 -41.76 -39.73
C ALA A 314 -162.39 -42.68 -38.82
N GLU A 315 -162.01 -42.88 -37.54
CA GLU A 315 -162.86 -43.62 -36.59
C GLU A 315 -164.17 -42.89 -36.26
N ARG A 316 -164.20 -41.55 -36.25
CA ARG A 316 -165.46 -40.79 -36.12
C ARG A 316 -166.34 -41.00 -37.32
N ASP A 317 -165.81 -40.86 -38.53
CA ASP A 317 -166.55 -41.04 -39.77
C ASP A 317 -167.10 -42.48 -39.87
N HIS A 318 -166.32 -43.49 -39.45
CA HIS A 318 -166.77 -44.88 -39.34
C HIS A 318 -167.77 -45.12 -38.18
N ALA A 319 -167.66 -44.43 -37.05
CA ALA A 319 -168.66 -44.48 -35.99
C ALA A 319 -169.99 -43.87 -36.43
N GLU A 320 -169.96 -42.75 -37.15
CA GLU A 320 -171.14 -42.12 -37.74
C GLU A 320 -171.78 -43.00 -38.82
N GLN A 321 -170.98 -43.68 -39.66
CA GLN A 321 -171.48 -44.71 -40.58
C GLN A 321 -172.17 -45.86 -39.86
N ARG A 322 -171.52 -46.50 -38.88
CA ARG A 322 -172.11 -47.59 -38.07
C ARG A 322 -173.45 -47.17 -37.45
N LEU A 323 -173.52 -45.94 -36.91
CA LEU A 323 -174.71 -45.42 -36.25
C LEU A 323 -175.81 -45.00 -37.24
N ALA A 324 -175.45 -44.60 -38.47
CA ALA A 324 -176.38 -44.37 -39.57
C ALA A 324 -176.95 -45.70 -40.10
N ASP A 325 -176.13 -46.74 -40.21
CA ASP A 325 -176.53 -48.07 -40.67
C ASP A 325 -177.39 -48.78 -39.61
N GLU A 326 -177.05 -48.71 -38.32
CA GLU A 326 -177.93 -49.19 -37.23
C GLU A 326 -179.28 -48.45 -37.23
N ARG A 327 -179.29 -47.13 -37.45
CA ARG A 327 -180.56 -46.37 -37.60
C ARG A 327 -181.38 -46.83 -38.81
N ARG A 328 -180.70 -47.17 -39.92
CA ARG A 328 -181.36 -47.68 -41.13
C ARG A 328 -181.97 -49.06 -40.88
N GLN A 329 -181.22 -49.97 -40.25
CA GLN A 329 -181.70 -51.28 -39.81
C GLN A 329 -182.84 -51.19 -38.78
N HIS A 330 -182.79 -50.24 -37.84
CA HIS A 330 -183.88 -50.02 -36.89
C HIS A 330 -185.15 -49.46 -37.55
N ALA A 331 -185.00 -48.60 -38.57
CA ALA A 331 -186.12 -48.12 -39.36
C ALA A 331 -186.74 -49.23 -40.23
N GLU A 332 -185.91 -50.06 -40.85
CA GLU A 332 -186.32 -51.27 -41.59
C GLU A 332 -187.03 -52.28 -40.68
N TYR A 333 -186.49 -52.54 -39.49
CA TYR A 333 -187.10 -53.41 -38.48
C TYR A 333 -188.43 -52.88 -37.95
N LEU A 334 -188.54 -51.58 -37.70
CA LEU A 334 -189.82 -50.94 -37.34
C LEU A 334 -190.83 -50.99 -38.49
N HIS A 335 -190.39 -50.83 -39.74
CA HIS A 335 -191.25 -50.94 -40.91
C HIS A 335 -191.73 -52.39 -41.13
N GLU A 336 -190.86 -53.40 -40.96
CA GLU A 336 -191.28 -54.80 -40.90
C GLU A 336 -192.27 -55.07 -39.76
N LEU A 337 -192.06 -54.47 -38.58
CA LEU A 337 -192.98 -54.64 -37.44
C LEU A 337 -194.34 -54.00 -37.70
N GLN A 338 -194.38 -52.83 -38.36
CA GLN A 338 -195.63 -52.22 -38.82
C GLN A 338 -196.33 -53.09 -39.86
N GLN A 339 -195.63 -53.54 -40.92
CA GLN A 339 -196.21 -54.44 -41.92
C GLN A 339 -196.69 -55.77 -41.30
N ARG A 340 -195.97 -56.32 -40.31
CA ARG A 340 -196.41 -57.50 -39.55
C ARG A 340 -197.62 -57.21 -38.65
N HIS A 341 -197.77 -56.01 -38.10
CA HIS A 341 -198.96 -55.64 -37.33
C HIS A 341 -200.17 -55.35 -38.23
N GLU A 342 -199.99 -54.67 -39.35
CA GLU A 342 -201.04 -54.45 -40.35
C GLU A 342 -201.50 -55.77 -40.99
N GLY A 343 -200.56 -56.67 -41.31
CA GLY A 343 -200.85 -58.03 -41.77
C GLY A 343 -201.58 -58.89 -40.72
N ARG A 344 -201.28 -58.72 -39.42
CA ARG A 344 -202.02 -59.38 -38.33
C ARG A 344 -203.41 -58.78 -38.12
N LEU A 345 -203.57 -57.46 -38.23
CA LEU A 345 -204.86 -56.79 -38.09
C LEU A 345 -205.82 -57.11 -39.26
N ALA A 346 -205.30 -57.32 -40.46
CA ALA A 346 -206.08 -57.82 -41.60
C ALA A 346 -206.47 -59.31 -41.50
N ALA A 347 -205.74 -60.09 -40.69
CA ALA A 347 -205.98 -61.53 -40.50
C ALA A 347 -206.79 -61.88 -39.23
N ALA A 348 -207.07 -60.91 -38.35
CA ALA A 348 -207.72 -61.11 -37.05
C ALA A 348 -209.13 -60.48 -36.94
N GLN A 349 -209.82 -60.29 -38.08
CA GLN A 349 -211.27 -60.06 -38.13
C GLN A 349 -212.07 -61.30 -38.60
N ALA A 350 -211.38 -62.45 -38.65
CA ALA A 350 -211.98 -63.78 -38.58
C ALA A 350 -211.26 -64.53 -37.45
N ASP A 351 -212.03 -65.23 -36.61
CA ASP A 351 -211.58 -65.98 -35.43
C ASP A 351 -210.92 -65.17 -34.29
N GLU A 352 -211.78 -64.52 -33.50
CA GLU A 352 -211.66 -64.52 -32.03
C GLU A 352 -211.67 -65.98 -31.49
N PRO A 353 -211.11 -66.32 -30.29
CA PRO A 353 -211.12 -65.45 -29.12
C PRO A 353 -209.91 -65.50 -28.13
N ALA A 354 -210.00 -64.58 -27.15
CA ALA A 354 -209.63 -64.71 -25.74
C ALA A 354 -208.18 -64.51 -25.23
N ALA A 355 -208.11 -63.74 -24.12
CA ALA A 355 -207.00 -63.50 -23.18
C ALA A 355 -205.78 -62.75 -23.75
N GLU A 356 -205.54 -61.46 -23.46
CA GLU A 356 -206.00 -60.62 -22.35
C GLU A 356 -205.74 -61.20 -20.95
N ASP A 357 -204.51 -61.03 -20.46
CA ASP A 357 -204.12 -60.61 -19.10
C ASP A 357 -202.57 -60.75 -18.97
N GLU A 358 -201.85 -59.99 -18.15
CA GLU A 358 -202.26 -59.07 -17.10
C GLU A 358 -201.26 -57.91 -16.98
N ALA A 359 -201.78 -56.73 -16.67
CA ALA A 359 -201.34 -55.89 -15.55
C ALA A 359 -200.04 -55.05 -15.61
N ARG A 360 -200.21 -53.77 -15.21
CA ARG A 360 -199.60 -53.10 -14.02
C ARG A 360 -198.08 -53.23 -13.83
N THR A 361 -197.31 -52.21 -13.45
CA THR A 361 -197.58 -50.91 -12.82
C THR A 361 -196.26 -50.12 -12.89
N ALA A 362 -196.30 -48.80 -13.06
CA ALA A 362 -196.07 -47.83 -11.99
C ALA A 362 -194.89 -48.10 -11.01
N SER A 363 -194.19 -47.00 -10.72
CA SER A 363 -193.63 -46.67 -9.40
C SER A 363 -192.24 -47.21 -9.01
N THR A 364 -191.29 -46.26 -9.02
CA THR A 364 -190.38 -45.95 -7.90
C THR A 364 -189.33 -46.94 -7.38
N ARG A 365 -188.12 -46.38 -7.26
CA ARG A 365 -187.18 -46.49 -6.13
C ARG A 365 -186.47 -47.83 -5.88
N ALA A 366 -185.20 -47.78 -6.27
CA ALA A 366 -184.05 -47.84 -5.34
C ALA A 366 -183.62 -49.18 -4.75
N SER A 367 -182.31 -49.24 -4.48
CA SER A 367 -181.63 -50.19 -3.58
C SER A 367 -181.60 -51.66 -4.04
N GLU A 368 -180.54 -52.45 -3.80
CA GLU A 368 -179.24 -52.13 -3.19
C GLU A 368 -178.18 -53.22 -3.49
N ALA A 369 -176.95 -52.91 -3.08
CA ALA A 369 -176.00 -53.83 -2.47
C ALA A 369 -175.12 -54.80 -3.32
N ARG A 370 -173.88 -54.34 -3.48
CA ARG A 370 -172.62 -54.99 -3.00
C ARG A 370 -172.13 -56.28 -3.70
N ARG A 371 -170.95 -56.15 -4.32
CA ARG A 371 -169.62 -56.52 -3.74
C ARG A 371 -168.49 -55.83 -4.55
N ARG A 372 -167.64 -54.99 -3.94
CA ARG A 372 -166.22 -55.23 -3.50
C ARG A 372 -165.21 -55.31 -4.68
N ARG A 373 -164.03 -54.64 -4.72
CA ARG A 373 -163.20 -53.88 -3.72
C ARG A 373 -162.11 -52.99 -4.40
N GLY A 374 -161.70 -51.88 -3.74
CA GLY A 374 -160.44 -51.08 -3.94
C GLY A 374 -160.39 -50.14 -5.16
N ARG A 375 -159.61 -49.03 -5.27
CA ARG A 375 -158.89 -48.09 -4.33
C ARG A 375 -157.69 -48.59 -3.47
N PRO A 376 -156.71 -47.72 -3.04
CA PRO A 376 -156.64 -46.24 -3.17
C PRO A 376 -155.28 -45.54 -3.51
N ALA A 377 -155.37 -44.20 -3.61
CA ALA A 377 -154.39 -43.08 -3.52
C ALA A 377 -153.10 -43.28 -2.67
N SER A 378 -151.99 -42.52 -2.86
CA SER A 378 -151.83 -41.04 -2.73
C SER A 378 -150.73 -40.42 -3.65
N ARG A 379 -150.77 -39.15 -4.10
CA ARG A 379 -150.38 -37.88 -3.40
C ARG A 379 -149.11 -38.06 -2.51
N ARG A 380 -148.09 -37.17 -2.52
CA ARG A 380 -148.11 -35.70 -2.69
C ARG A 380 -146.68 -35.09 -2.89
N ARG A 381 -146.55 -34.13 -3.83
CA ARG A 381 -145.76 -32.86 -3.79
C ARG A 381 -144.21 -32.79 -3.61
N THR A 382 -143.63 -32.00 -4.53
CA THR A 382 -142.67 -30.85 -4.38
C THR A 382 -141.18 -31.04 -4.09
N ARG A 383 -140.36 -30.33 -4.92
CA ARG A 383 -139.24 -29.41 -4.62
C ARG A 383 -138.45 -29.64 -3.31
N THR A 384 -137.12 -29.59 -3.32
CA THR A 384 -136.21 -28.74 -4.13
C THR A 384 -135.00 -29.50 -4.64
#